data_AF-A0A5M8QP46-F1
#
_entry.id   AF-A0A5M8QP46-F1
#
_cell.length_a   1.000
_cell.length_b   1.000
_cell.length_c   1.000
_cell.angle_alpha   90.00
_cell.angle_beta   90.00
_cell.angle_gamma   90.00
#
_symmetry.space_group_name_H-M   'P 1'
#
loop_
_entity.id
_entity.type
_entity.pdbx_description
1 polymer ?
#
loop_
_entity_poly.entity_id
_entity_poly.type
_entity_poly.pdbx_seq_one_letter_code
_entity_poly.pdbx_strand_id
1 'polypeptide(L)' 'MSNPFAVIFGLGNQELFLISCFILFFAFVIWAIIDLMSNSDYSDLAKLIWMAAILFLPVFGTLFYLYYGRSKKHLSKNS' A
#
# COMPACT_ATOMS: atom_id res chain seq x y z
N MET A 1 2.47 -30.84 15.41
CA MET A 1 3.66 -31.02 14.55
C MET A 1 4.40 -29.69 14.53
N SER A 2 5.68 -29.66 14.93
CA SER A 2 6.51 -28.45 14.95
C SER A 2 6.88 -28.06 13.51
N ASN A 3 6.76 -26.78 13.13
CA ASN A 3 7.15 -26.34 11.79
C ASN A 3 8.67 -26.46 11.64
N PRO A 4 9.18 -27.15 10.60
CA PRO A 4 10.63 -27.39 10.45
C PRO A 4 11.42 -26.08 10.33
N PHE A 5 10.84 -25.06 9.68
CA PHE A 5 11.44 -23.73 9.58
C PHE A 5 11.56 -23.01 10.94
N ALA A 6 10.55 -23.15 11.81
CA ALA A 6 10.59 -22.59 13.16
C ALA A 6 11.73 -23.17 14.00
N VAL A 7 11.94 -24.50 13.88
CA VAL A 7 12.98 -25.23 14.61
C VAL A 7 14.38 -24.89 14.11
N ILE A 8 14.59 -24.75 12.80
CA ILE A 8 15.91 -24.45 12.21
C ILE A 8 16.39 -23.04 12.59
N PHE A 9 15.50 -22.06 12.57
CA PHE A 9 15.84 -20.67 12.88
C PHE A 9 15.69 -20.32 14.38
N GLY A 10 15.20 -21.26 15.20
CA GLY A 10 14.93 -21.02 16.62
C GLY A 10 13.84 -19.98 16.86
N LEU A 11 12.98 -19.73 15.88
CA LEU A 11 11.91 -18.73 15.90
C LEU A 11 10.56 -19.44 16.05
N GLY A 12 9.64 -18.87 16.83
CA GLY A 12 8.28 -19.36 16.92
C GLY A 12 7.46 -19.11 15.64
N ASN A 13 6.33 -19.82 15.52
CA ASN A 13 5.40 -19.66 14.40
C ASN A 13 4.84 -18.24 14.31
N GLN A 14 4.72 -17.55 15.45
CA GLN A 14 4.24 -16.17 15.52
C GLN A 14 5.28 -15.21 14.93
N GLU A 15 6.56 -15.36 15.27
CA GLU A 15 7.61 -14.54 14.68
C GLU A 15 7.74 -14.76 13.18
N LEU A 16 7.67 -16.02 12.71
CA LEU A 16 7.71 -16.32 11.27
C LEU A 16 6.54 -15.69 10.51
N PHE A 17 5.35 -15.70 11.09
CA PHE A 17 4.19 -15.06 10.50
C PHE A 17 4.41 -13.54 10.37
N LEU A 18 4.90 -12.88 11.42
CA LEU A 18 5.19 -11.45 11.41
C LEU A 18 6.27 -11.08 10.37
N ILE A 19 7.34 -11.88 10.30
CA ILE A 19 8.41 -11.69 9.31
C ILE A 19 7.86 -11.85 7.89
N SER A 20 7.03 -12.86 7.65
CA SER A 20 6.39 -13.07 6.34
C SER A 20 5.49 -11.91 5.94
N CYS A 21 4.65 -11.42 6.86
CA CYS A 21 3.82 -10.22 6.63
C CYS A 21 4.67 -8.98 6.32
N PHE A 22 5.78 -8.79 7.03
CA PHE A 22 6.70 -7.68 6.80
C PHE A 22 7.34 -7.76 5.41
N ILE A 23 7.84 -8.94 5.01
CA ILE A 23 8.43 -9.16 3.69
C ILE A 23 7.40 -8.90 2.58
N LEU A 24 6.18 -9.41 2.73
CA LEU A 24 5.10 -9.20 1.75
C LEU A 24 4.74 -7.72 1.61
N PHE A 25 4.68 -7.00 2.73
CA PHE A 25 4.41 -5.57 2.74
C PHE A 25 5.50 -4.79 1.98
N PHE A 26 6.78 -5.07 2.24
CA PHE A 26 7.88 -4.43 1.51
C PHE A 26 7.90 -4.81 0.03
N ALA A 27 7.61 -6.08 -0.30
CA ALA A 27 7.50 -6.52 -1.69
C ALA A 27 6.38 -5.76 -2.42
N PHE A 28 5.26 -5.51 -1.77
CA PHE A 28 4.14 -4.74 -2.32
C PHE A 28 4.53 -3.28 -2.59
N VAL A 29 5.24 -2.63 -1.66
CA VAL A 29 5.73 -1.25 -1.85
C VAL A 29 6.69 -1.17 -3.04
N ILE A 30 7.66 -2.09 -3.11
CA ILE A 30 8.63 -2.12 -4.21
C ILE A 30 7.91 -2.35 -5.54
N TRP A 31 6.96 -3.29 -5.59
CA TRP A 31 6.17 -3.57 -6.78
C TRP A 31 5.36 -2.35 -7.23
N ALA A 32 4.72 -1.63 -6.31
CA ALA A 32 3.97 -0.43 -6.62
C ALA A 32 4.85 0.71 -7.17
N ILE A 33 6.09 0.84 -6.68
CA ILE A 33 7.06 1.81 -7.22
C ILE A 33 7.47 1.41 -8.64
N ILE A 34 7.74 0.13 -8.88
CA ILE A 34 8.09 -0.39 -10.21
C ILE A 34 6.94 -0.14 -11.20
N ASP A 35 5.70 -0.44 -10.80
CA ASP A 35 4.51 -0.20 -11.62
C ASP A 35 4.33 1.29 -11.95
N LEU A 36 4.51 2.17 -10.97
CA LEU A 36 4.43 3.61 -11.16
C LEU A 36 5.51 4.15 -12.11
N MET A 37 6.73 3.61 -11.99
CA MET A 37 7.84 3.98 -12.88
C MET A 37 7.66 3.44 -14.30
N SER A 38 7.12 2.22 -14.44
CA SER A 38 6.89 1.59 -15.74
C SER A 38 5.74 2.22 -16.52
N ASN A 39 4.79 2.87 -15.83
CA ASN A 39 3.69 3.58 -16.45
C ASN A 39 4.14 4.98 -16.91
N SER A 40 4.44 5.12 -18.20
CA SER A 40 4.82 6.40 -18.82
C SER A 40 3.64 7.37 -19.03
N ASP A 41 2.41 6.88 -18.96
CA ASP A 41 1.18 7.66 -19.19
C ASP A 41 0.81 8.62 -18.05
N TYR A 42 1.39 8.44 -16.85
CA TYR A 42 1.13 9.36 -15.76
C TYR A 42 1.93 10.65 -15.92
N SER A 43 1.25 11.80 -15.81
CA SER A 43 1.92 13.09 -15.69
C SER A 43 2.83 13.12 -14.47
N ASP A 44 3.90 13.92 -14.51
CA ASP A 44 4.85 14.06 -13.39
C ASP A 44 4.16 14.36 -12.04
N LEU A 45 3.10 15.17 -12.07
CA LEU A 45 2.32 15.50 -10.87
C LEU A 45 1.50 14.30 -10.37
N ALA A 46 0.95 13.49 -11.27
CA ALA A 46 0.25 12.25 -10.90
C ALA A 46 1.22 11.22 -10.31
N LYS A 47 2.43 11.10 -10.88
CA LYS A 47 3.50 10.24 -10.33
C LYS A 47 3.91 10.69 -8.93
N LEU A 48 4.08 11.99 -8.71
CA LEU A 48 4.42 12.54 -7.40
C LEU A 48 3.34 12.22 -6.35
N ILE A 49 2.05 12.38 -6.70
CA ILE A 49 0.92 12.08 -5.81
C ILE A 49 0.86 10.58 -5.49
N TRP A 50 1.05 9.71 -6.49
CA TRP A 50 1.05 8.26 -6.28
C TRP A 50 2.25 7.79 -5.47
N MET A 51 3.43 8.37 -5.68
CA MET A 51 4.61 8.09 -4.88
C MET A 51 4.41 8.55 -3.43
N ALA A 52 3.86 9.75 -3.23
CA ALA A 52 3.48 10.22 -1.90
C ALA A 52 2.40 9.32 -1.28
N ALA A 53 1.46 8.81 -2.07
CA ALA A 53 0.48 7.85 -1.59
C ALA A 53 1.15 6.54 -1.15
N ILE A 54 1.98 5.91 -1.98
CA ILE A 54 2.68 4.66 -1.62
C ILE A 54 3.56 4.85 -0.36
N LEU A 55 4.16 6.03 -0.18
CA LEU A 55 5.03 6.36 0.95
C LEU A 55 4.28 6.71 2.25
N PHE A 56 3.19 7.48 2.16
CA PHE A 56 2.41 7.97 3.32
C PHE A 56 1.16 7.11 3.62
N LEU A 57 0.74 6.27 2.68
CA LEU A 57 -0.45 5.43 2.75
C LEU A 57 -0.17 3.91 2.68
N PRO A 58 0.78 3.33 3.44
CA PRO A 58 0.67 1.91 3.72
C PRO A 58 -0.51 1.56 4.63
N VAL A 59 -1.04 2.55 5.38
CA VAL A 59 -2.06 2.37 6.43
C VAL A 59 -3.30 3.27 6.23
N PHE A 60 -3.18 4.40 5.52
CA PHE A 60 -4.19 5.48 5.55
C PHE A 60 -5.18 5.48 4.37
N GLY A 61 -5.18 4.47 3.49
CA GLY A 61 -5.99 4.45 2.24
C GLY A 61 -7.47 4.75 2.48
N THR A 62 -7.99 4.33 3.63
CA THR A 62 -9.35 4.56 4.11
C THR A 62 -9.66 6.03 4.41
N LEU A 63 -8.68 6.80 4.90
CA LEU A 63 -8.86 8.21 5.23
C LEU A 63 -8.96 9.09 3.98
N PHE A 64 -8.22 8.77 2.91
CA PHE A 64 -8.38 9.46 1.63
C PHE A 64 -9.72 9.15 0.94
N TYR A 65 -10.20 7.90 1.01
CA TYR A 65 -11.53 7.54 0.49
C TYR A 65 -12.65 8.32 1.20
N LEU A 66 -12.56 8.48 2.53
CA LEU A 66 -13.51 9.26 3.31
C LEU A 66 -13.39 10.77 3.07
N TYR A 67 -12.19 11.29 2.84
CA TYR A 67 -11.95 12.71 2.62
C TYR A 67 -12.37 13.16 1.21
N TYR A 68 -11.96 12.43 0.16
CA TYR A 68 -12.29 12.79 -1.23
C TYR A 68 -13.68 12.32 -1.69
N GLY A 69 -14.18 11.20 -1.17
CA GLY A 69 -15.49 10.64 -1.56
C GLY A 69 -16.68 11.50 -1.15
N ARG A 70 -16.54 12.38 -0.15
CA ARG A 70 -17.64 13.19 0.39
C ARG A 70 -17.77 14.58 -0.23
N SER A 71 -16.75 15.09 -0.93
CA SER A 71 -16.72 16.50 -1.37
C SER A 71 -17.21 16.78 -2.80
N LYS A 72 -17.83 15.80 -3.50
CA LYS A 72 -18.42 16.03 -4.84
C LYS A 72 -19.95 15.89 -4.91
N LYS A 73 -20.65 15.93 -3.78
CA LYS A 73 -22.12 16.01 -3.73
C LYS A 73 -22.62 17.39 -3.26
N HIS A 74 -22.17 18.44 -3.93
CA HIS A 74 -23.01 19.63 -4.12
C HIS A 74 -22.89 20.07 -5.58
N LEU A 75 -23.51 19.24 -6.44
CA LEU A 75 -24.06 19.65 -7.74
C LEU A 75 -24.76 21.00 -7.50
N SER A 76 -24.36 22.10 -8.14
CA SER A 76 -24.67 22.37 -9.55
C SER A 76 -25.95 21.67 -9.99
N LYS A 77 -27.06 22.04 -9.35
CA LYS A 77 -28.37 21.98 -10.01
C LYS A 77 -28.66 23.41 -10.47
N ASN A 78 -28.24 23.67 -11.69
CA ASN A 78 -28.55 24.88 -12.44
C ASN A 78 -30.01 24.78 -12.90
N SER A 79 -30.87 25.71 -12.47
CA SER A 79 -32.09 26.16 -13.17
C SER A 79 -32.66 27.37 -12.45
#